data_AF-V1GUE9-F1
#
_entry.id   AF-V1GUE9-F1
#
_cell.length_a   1.000
_cell.length_b   1.000
_cell.length_c   1.000
_cell.angle_alpha   90.00
_cell.angle_beta   90.00
_cell.angle_gamma   90.00
#
_symmetry.space_group_name_H-M   'P 1'
#
loop_
_entity.id
_entity.type
_entity.pdbx_description
1 polymer ?
#
loop_
_entity_poly.entity_id
_entity_poly.type
_entity_poly.pdbx_seq_one_letter_code
_entity_poly.pdbx_strand_id
1 'polypeptide(L)' 'MSRFTKASHVLWCCQYHIVWTPKCRFRILRNNVGKEVYKQIRISSEQLGIEVVELNVQID' A
#
# COMPACT_ATOMS: atom_id res chain seq x y z
N MET A 1 18.91 -6.55 -3.55
CA MET A 1 19.05 -5.27 -2.85
C MET A 1 19.21 -5.54 -1.36
N SER A 2 20.05 -4.78 -0.64
CA SER A 2 20.19 -4.95 0.81
C SER A 2 18.87 -4.62 1.52
N ARG A 3 18.57 -5.30 2.64
CA ARG A 3 17.35 -5.08 3.46
C ARG A 3 17.19 -3.63 3.94
N PHE A 4 18.28 -2.88 3.99
CA PHE A 4 18.34 -1.53 4.52
C PHE A 4 18.62 -0.50 3.43
N THR A 5 17.98 0.65 3.57
CA THR A 5 18.20 1.86 2.76
C THR A 5 19.16 2.80 3.50
N LYS A 6 19.98 3.54 2.74
CA LYS A 6 21.04 4.39 3.29
C LYS A 6 20.96 5.81 2.72
N ALA A 7 21.17 6.79 3.59
CA ALA A 7 21.48 8.18 3.29
C ALA A 7 22.83 8.56 3.92
N SER A 8 23.26 9.82 3.79
CA SER A 8 24.57 10.28 4.27
C SER A 8 24.85 9.97 5.75
N HIS A 9 23.82 10.02 6.60
CA HIS A 9 23.96 9.86 8.06
C HIS A 9 22.96 8.88 8.68
N VAL A 10 22.16 8.19 7.87
CA VAL A 10 21.10 7.29 8.38
C VAL A 10 21.07 6.01 7.57
N LEU A 11 20.91 4.89 8.27
CA LEU A 11 20.59 3.58 7.70
C LEU A 11 19.24 3.14 8.31
N TRP A 12 18.27 2.77 7.48
CA TRP A 12 16.93 2.41 7.96
C TRP A 12 16.32 1.24 7.21
N CYS A 13 15.36 0.59 7.85
CA CYS A 13 14.47 -0.42 7.25
C CYS A 13 13.12 -0.29 7.97
N CYS A 14 12.20 0.46 7.36
CA CYS A 14 10.89 0.75 7.95
C CYS A 14 9.82 0.06 7.10
N GLN A 15 9.32 -1.08 7.58
CA GLN A 15 8.26 -1.84 6.92
C GLN A 15 7.03 -1.82 7.82
N TYR A 16 5.87 -1.55 7.23
CA TYR A 16 4.60 -1.45 7.94
C TYR A 16 3.55 -2.35 7.28
N HIS A 17 2.79 -3.07 8.10
CA HIS A 17 1.60 -3.78 7.65
C HIS A 17 0.38 -2.94 7.99
N ILE A 18 -0.23 -2.34 6.97
CA ILE A 18 -1.38 -1.44 7.12
C ILE A 18 -2.63 -2.16 6.61
N VAL A 19 -3.68 -2.21 7.44
CA VAL A 19 -4.97 -2.83 7.11
C VAL A 19 -6.09 -1.85 7.45
N TRP A 20 -7.08 -1.77 6.56
CA TRP A 20 -8.31 -1.01 6.78
C TRP A 20 -9.48 -1.73 6.10
N THR A 21 -10.71 -1.35 6.47
CA THR A 21 -11.95 -1.92 5.91
C THR A 21 -12.93 -0.80 5.55
N PRO A 22 -13.78 -0.93 4.52
CA PRO A 22 -14.84 0.02 4.23
C PRO A 22 -15.78 0.20 5.41
N LYS A 23 -16.48 1.34 5.43
CA LYS A 23 -17.48 1.62 6.45
C LYS A 23 -18.50 0.47 6.51
N CYS A 24 -18.78 0.00 7.72
CA CYS A 24 -19.67 -1.13 7.99
C CYS A 24 -19.23 -2.48 7.38
N ARG A 25 -17.95 -2.65 6.98
CA ARG A 25 -17.45 -3.84 6.26
C ARG A 25 -18.32 -4.20 5.06
N PHE A 26 -18.83 -3.18 4.39
CA PHE A 26 -19.66 -3.38 3.22
C PHE A 26 -18.79 -3.90 2.07
N ARG A 27 -19.22 -5.00 1.44
CA ARG A 27 -18.44 -5.75 0.45
C ARG A 27 -18.37 -5.06 -0.93
N ILE A 28 -17.95 -3.80 -0.94
CA ILE A 28 -17.97 -2.88 -2.08
C ILE A 28 -16.72 -2.96 -2.96
N LEU A 29 -15.61 -3.48 -2.43
CA LEU A 29 -14.31 -3.52 -3.09
C LEU A 29 -14.22 -4.66 -4.12
N ARG A 30 -15.16 -4.68 -5.06
CA ARG A 30 -15.31 -5.70 -6.10
C ARG A 30 -15.30 -5.07 -7.48
N ASN A 31 -15.04 -5.88 -8.50
CA ASN A 31 -15.07 -5.47 -9.91
C ASN A 31 -14.24 -4.19 -10.14
N ASN A 32 -14.86 -3.16 -10.72
CA ASN A 32 -14.19 -1.91 -11.05
C ASN A 32 -13.79 -1.11 -9.80
N VAL A 33 -14.54 -1.20 -8.71
CA VAL A 33 -14.21 -0.48 -7.46
C VAL A 33 -12.92 -1.04 -6.86
N GLY A 34 -12.81 -2.37 -6.73
CA GLY A 34 -11.60 -3.02 -6.22
C GLY A 34 -10.37 -2.74 -7.09
N LYS A 35 -10.54 -2.79 -8.43
CA LYS A 35 -9.47 -2.46 -9.40
C LYS A 35 -9.00 -1.01 -9.26
N GLU A 36 -9.93 -0.08 -9.13
CA GLU A 36 -9.59 1.34 -8.99
C GLU A 36 -8.88 1.62 -7.66
N VAL A 37 -9.35 1.03 -6.56
CA VAL A 37 -8.67 1.15 -5.25
C VAL A 37 -7.24 0.63 -5.32
N TYR A 38 -7.02 -0.56 -5.91
CA TYR A 38 -5.68 -1.10 -6.10
C TYR A 38 -4.77 -0.15 -6.89
N LYS A 39 -5.29 0.41 -7.99
CA LYS A 39 -4.57 1.36 -8.84
C LYS A 39 -4.25 2.67 -8.12
N GLN A 40 -5.22 3.25 -7.41
CA GLN A 40 -5.04 4.51 -6.68
C GLN A 40 -3.99 4.36 -5.57
N ILE A 41 -3.99 3.25 -4.83
CA ILE A 41 -2.96 3.00 -3.80
C ILE A 41 -1.57 2.98 -4.43
N ARG A 42 -1.39 2.32 -5.59
CA ARG A 42 -0.10 2.32 -6.31
C ARG A 42 0.32 3.72 -6.75
N ILE A 43 -0.56 4.46 -7.42
CA ILE A 43 -0.27 5.82 -7.92
C ILE A 43 0.10 6.75 -6.76
N SER A 44 -0.69 6.77 -5.69
CA SER A 44 -0.42 7.63 -4.53
C SER A 44 0.88 7.24 -3.81
N SER A 45 1.18 5.94 -3.73
CA SER A 45 2.44 5.48 -3.13
C SER A 45 3.65 5.91 -3.96
N GLU A 46 3.59 5.75 -5.28
CA GLU A 46 4.65 6.21 -6.19
C GLU A 46 4.87 7.72 -6.10
N GLN A 47 3.81 8.52 -6.07
CA GLN A 47 3.89 9.97 -5.91
C GLN A 47 4.53 10.40 -4.60
N LEU A 48 4.32 9.64 -3.52
CA LEU A 48 4.90 9.88 -2.20
C LEU A 48 6.29 9.24 -2.02
N GLY A 49 6.81 8.51 -3.02
CA GLY A 49 8.06 7.78 -2.92
C GLY A 49 8.02 6.59 -1.96
N ILE A 50 6.83 6.03 -1.70
CA ILE A 50 6.61 4.87 -0.85
C ILE A 50 6.75 3.59 -1.68
N GLU A 51 7.59 2.67 -1.21
CA GLU A 51 7.72 1.34 -1.79
C GLU A 51 6.59 0.42 -1.28
N VAL A 52 5.79 -0.12 -2.21
CA VAL A 52 4.74 -1.10 -1.92
C VAL A 52 5.29 -2.51 -2.13
N VAL A 53 5.66 -3.18 -1.03
CA VAL A 53 6.19 -4.55 -1.03
C VAL A 53 5.10 -5.56 -1.40
N GLU A 54 3.95 -5.49 -0.72
CA GLU A 54 2.77 -6.31 -1.00
C GLU A 54 1.52 -5.43 -0.96
N LEU A 55 0.54 -5.72 -1.83
CA LEU A 55 -0.74 -5.03 -1.86
C LEU A 55 -1.84 -6.03 -2.18
N ASN A 56 -2.88 -6.02 -1.35
CA ASN A 56 -4.05 -6.85 -1.54
C ASN A 56 -5.32 -6.03 -1.29
N VAL A 57 -6.31 -6.20 -2.15
CA VAL A 57 -7.65 -5.60 -1.99
C VAL A 57 -8.64 -6.75 -1.92
N GLN A 58 -9.16 -6.98 -0.71
CA GLN A 58 -10.23 -7.95 -0.49
C GLN A 58 -11.58 -7.27 -0.63
N ILE A 59 -12.66 -8.05 -0.60
CA ILE A 59 -14.01 -7.58 -0.89
C ILE A 59 -14.54 -6.56 0.12
N ASP A 60 -14.00 -6.56 1.35
CA ASP A 60 -14.35 -5.74 2.53
C ASP A 60 -13.12 -5.44 3.41
#